data_AF-A0A660Y7N5-F1
#
_entry.id   AF-A0A660Y7N5-F1
#
_cell.length_a   1.000
_cell.length_b   1.000
_cell.length_c   1.000
_cell.angle_alpha   90.00
_cell.angle_beta   90.00
_cell.angle_gamma   90.00
#
_symmetry.space_group_name_H-M   'P 1'
#
loop_
_entity.id
_entity.type
_entity.pdbx_description
1 polymer ?
#
loop_
_entity_poly.entity_id
_entity_poly.type
_entity_poly.pdbx_seq_one_letter_code
_entity_poly.pdbx_strand_id
1 'polypeptide(L)' 'CNTGQIKSGSVSRTDRLAKYNQLLRIEEELGASALYLGKEALYSVR' A
#
# COMPACT_ATOMS: atom_id res chain seq x y z
N CYS A 1 1.63 14.25 3.44
CA CYS A 1 2.41 13.56 2.39
C CYS A 1 1.80 12.17 2.20
N ASN A 2 1.18 11.93 1.04
CA ASN A 2 0.56 10.63 0.72
C ASN A 2 1.46 9.94 -0.31
N THR A 3 2.32 9.03 0.15
CA THR A 3 3.45 8.48 -0.63
C THR A 3 3.01 7.70 -1.87
N GLY A 4 1.76 7.20 -1.92
CA GLY A 4 1.13 6.56 -3.09
C GLY A 4 1.70 5.20 -3.52
N GLN A 5 2.94 4.88 -3.12
CA GLN A 5 3.66 3.69 -3.51
C GLN A 5 4.46 3.13 -2.32
N ILE A 6 4.60 1.80 -2.30
CA ILE A 6 5.41 1.09 -1.32
C ILE A 6 6.17 -0.03 -2.04
N LYS A 7 7.46 -0.19 -1.72
CA LYS A 7 8.27 -1.32 -2.16
C LYS A 7 8.79 -2.06 -0.92
N SER A 8 8.20 -3.21 -0.63
CA SER A 8 8.51 -3.99 0.58
C SER A 8 8.94 -5.43 0.27
N GLY A 9 9.68 -5.61 -0.83
CA GLY A 9 10.22 -6.91 -1.25
C GLY A 9 9.18 -7.89 -1.80
N SER A 10 9.63 -9.12 -2.08
CA SER A 10 8.79 -10.21 -2.61
C SER A 10 7.80 -10.74 -1.56
N VAL A 11 6.76 -11.43 -2.01
CA VAL A 11 5.70 -12.04 -1.18
C VAL A 11 6.20 -13.25 -0.36
N SER A 12 7.45 -13.67 -0.57
CA SER A 12 8.09 -14.72 0.20
C SER A 12 8.91 -14.14 1.37
N ARG A 13 8.61 -14.67 2.57
CA ARG A 13 9.14 -14.38 3.92
C ARG A 13 8.26 -13.49 4.83
N THR A 14 8.14 -13.92 6.09
CA THR A 14 7.24 -13.37 7.11
C THR A 14 7.50 -11.90 7.45
N ASP A 15 8.76 -11.46 7.41
CA ASP A 15 9.16 -10.06 7.65
C ASP A 15 8.51 -9.08 6.65
N ARG A 16 8.30 -9.54 5.42
CA ARG A 16 7.70 -8.75 4.32
C ARG A 16 6.18 -8.85 4.34
N LEU A 17 5.65 -10.05 4.60
CA LEU A 17 4.22 -10.28 4.78
C LEU A 17 3.63 -9.42 5.90
N ALA A 18 4.38 -9.19 6.98
CA ALA A 18 3.93 -8.30 8.06
C ALA A 18 3.59 -6.89 7.56
N LYS A 19 4.32 -6.36 6.56
CA LYS A 19 4.04 -5.04 5.98
C LYS A 19 2.77 -5.04 5.13
N TYR A 20 2.55 -6.08 4.32
CA TYR A 20 1.32 -6.24 3.56
C TYR A 20 0.10 -6.45 4.47
N ASN A 21 0.22 -7.28 5.51
CA ASN A 21 -0.84 -7.49 6.49
C ASN A 21 -1.20 -6.21 7.24
N GLN A 22 -0.21 -5.35 7.50
CA GLN A 22 -0.50 -4.05 8.11
C GLN A 22 -1.26 -3.13 7.17
N LEU A 23 -1.00 -3.17 5.86
CA LEU A 23 -1.78 -2.42 4.88
C LEU A 23 -3.23 -2.90 4.80
N LEU A 24 -3.45 -4.22 4.84
CA LEU A 24 -4.80 -4.80 4.88
C LEU A 24 -5.57 -4.33 6.12
N ARG A 25 -4.93 -4.31 7.30
CA ARG A 25 -5.54 -3.77 8.53
C ARG A 25 -5.89 -2.29 8.43
N ILE A 26 -5.01 -1.49 7.81
CA ILE A 26 -5.25 -0.05 7.59
C ILE A 26 -6.41 0.15 6.60
N GLU A 27 -6.50 -0.67 5.55
CA GLU A 27 -7.61 -0.66 4.61
C GLU A 27 -8.94 -1.01 5.30
N GLU A 28 -8.95 -2.04 6.14
CA GLU A 28 -10.09 -2.43 6.97
C GLU A 28 -10.52 -1.30 7.93
N GLU A 29 -9.56 -0.62 8.59
CA GLU A 29 -9.82 0.50 9.50
C GLU A 29 -10.40 1.73 8.77
N LEU A 30 -9.90 2.02 7.57
CA LEU A 30 -10.38 3.14 6.75
C LEU A 30 -11.74 2.86 6.10
N GLY A 31 -12.09 1.58 5.88
CA GLY A 31 -13.35 1.16 5.31
C GLY A 31 -13.69 1.89 4.01
N ALA A 32 -14.84 2.59 3.99
CA ALA A 32 -15.29 3.35 2.81
C ALA A 32 -14.39 4.54 2.43
N SER A 33 -13.48 4.96 3.32
CA SER A 33 -12.53 6.06 3.06
C SER A 33 -11.21 5.58 2.46
N ALA A 34 -10.99 4.26 2.36
CA ALA A 34 -9.80 3.69 1.74
C ALA A 34 -9.77 3.99 0.23
N LEU A 35 -8.63 4.48 -0.27
CA LEU A 35 -8.47 4.83 -1.69
C LEU A 35 -7.20 4.17 -2.26
N TYR A 36 -7.38 3.36 -3.30
CA TYR A 36 -6.29 2.81 -4.09
C TYR A 36 -6.17 3.57 -5.42
N LEU A 37 -5.14 4.42 -5.52
CA LEU A 37 -4.93 5.31 -6.67
C LEU A 37 -4.37 4.61 -7.93
N GLY A 38 -3.91 3.36 -7.83
CA GLY A 38 -3.38 2.61 -8.97
C GLY A 38 -2.32 3.37 -9.77
N LYS A 39 -2.56 3.59 -11.07
CA LYS A 39 -1.64 4.32 -11.96
C LYS A 39 -1.53 5.81 -11.62
N GLU A 40 -2.56 6.41 -11.02
CA GLU A 40 -2.55 7.83 -10.65
C GLU A 40 -1.55 8.12 -9.53
N ALA A 41 -1.13 7.09 -8.79
CA ALA A 41 -0.04 7.19 -7.82
C ALA A 41 1.34 7.49 -8.45
N LEU A 42 1.48 7.35 -9.77
CA LEU A 42 2.69 7.66 -10.54
C LEU A 42 2.68 9.11 -11.06
N TYR A 43 2.15 10.05 -10.28
CA TYR A 43 2.02 11.47 -10.68
C TYR A 43 3.34 12.17 -11.03
N SER A 44 4.49 11.61 -10.63
CA SER A 44 5.82 12.15 -10.92
C SER A 44 6.41 11.70 -12.26
N VAL A 45 5.77 10.77 -12.98
CA VAL A 45 6.30 10.18 -14.23
C VAL A 45 5.72 10.88 -15.47
N ARG A 46 5.64 12.22 -15.45
CA ARG A 46 5.11 13.03 -16.56
C ARG A 46 6.23 13.67 -17.38
#